data_AF-A0AAQ3M871-F1
#
_entry.id   AF-A0AAQ3M871-F1
#
_cell.length_a   1.000
_cell.length_b   1.000
_cell.length_c   1.000
_cell.angle_alpha   90.00
_cell.angle_beta   90.00
_cell.angle_gamma   90.00
#
_symmetry.space_group_name_H-M   'P 1'
#
loop_
_entity.id
_entity.type
_entity.pdbx_description
1 polymer ?
#
loop_
_entity_poly.entity_id
_entity_poly.type
_entity_poly.pdbx_seq_one_letter_code
_entity_poly.pdbx_strand_id
1 'polypeptide(L)' 'MRATLARRVNFPGLYRKNNVPAWQRLHQNHDGVRQWNKGPRAKMMLYPYYALLGSTTAATMYMMCRMVFGHKTWW' A
#
# COMPACT_ATOMS: atom_id res chain seq x y z
N MET A 1 -33.61 28.79 29.88
CA MET A 1 -32.74 28.40 31.00
C MET A 1 -31.52 27.65 30.47
N ARG A 2 -30.32 28.18 30.78
CA ARG A 2 -29.05 27.49 31.08
C ARG A 2 -28.43 26.51 30.07
N ALA A 3 -27.43 27.04 29.37
CA ALA A 3 -26.13 26.48 29.04
C ALA A 3 -26.07 25.04 28.51
N THR A 4 -26.19 24.89 27.19
CA THR A 4 -25.40 23.89 26.48
C THR A 4 -23.94 24.30 26.60
N LEU A 5 -23.27 23.81 27.65
CA LEU A 5 -21.82 23.79 27.73
C LEU A 5 -21.33 23.16 26.43
N ALA A 6 -20.80 23.98 25.53
CA ALA A 6 -19.95 23.49 24.46
C ALA A 6 -18.77 22.81 25.16
N ARG A 7 -18.93 21.51 25.41
CA ARG A 7 -17.81 20.64 25.79
C ARG A 7 -16.76 20.96 24.76
N ARG A 8 -15.65 21.59 25.16
CA ARG A 8 -14.49 21.77 24.29
C ARG A 8 -14.09 20.37 23.87
N VAL A 9 -14.61 19.90 22.75
CA VAL A 9 -14.19 18.65 22.18
C VAL A 9 -12.84 18.97 21.60
N ASN A 10 -11.81 18.60 22.34
CA ASN A 10 -10.45 18.61 21.84
C ASN A 10 -10.37 17.52 20.77
N PHE A 11 -10.84 17.82 19.55
CA PHE A 11 -10.73 16.92 18.42
C PHE A 11 -9.26 16.87 18.01
N PRO A 12 -8.59 15.71 18.13
CA PRO A 12 -7.23 15.57 17.66
C PRO A 12 -7.22 15.75 16.14
N GLY A 13 -6.92 16.96 15.68
CA GLY A 13 -6.95 17.34 14.27
C GLY A 13 -7.67 18.63 13.92
N LEU A 14 -8.30 19.35 14.87
CA LEU A 14 -8.98 20.63 14.58
C LEU A 14 -8.05 21.67 13.94
N TYR A 15 -6.78 21.69 14.35
CA TYR A 15 -5.74 22.57 13.79
C TYR A 15 -4.85 21.88 12.75
N ARG A 16 -5.13 20.63 12.38
CA ARG A 16 -4.33 19.89 11.41
C ARG A 16 -4.87 20.15 10.01
N LYS A 17 -3.98 20.45 9.06
CA LYS A 17 -4.36 20.59 7.65
C LYS A 17 -5.07 19.32 7.16
N ASN A 18 -6.28 19.48 6.64
CA ASN A 18 -7.02 18.39 6.04
C ASN A 18 -6.50 18.10 4.62
N ASN A 19 -5.86 16.94 4.44
CA ASN A 19 -5.37 16.50 3.13
C ASN A 19 -6.36 15.59 2.39
N VAL A 20 -7.52 15.26 2.98
CA VAL A 20 -8.51 14.34 2.38
C VAL A 20 -8.97 14.84 0.99
N PRO A 21 -9.34 16.12 0.80
CA PRO A 21 -9.73 16.60 -0.53
C PRO A 21 -8.60 16.51 -1.56
N ALA A 22 -7.34 16.66 -1.15
CA ALA A 22 -6.19 16.51 -2.03
C ALA A 22 -6.03 15.05 -2.51
N TRP A 23 -6.17 14.10 -1.59
CA TRP A 23 -6.13 12.67 -1.93
C TRP A 23 -7.34 12.22 -2.75
N GLN A 24 -8.53 12.78 -2.50
CA GLN A 24 -9.72 12.53 -3.31
C GLN A 24 -9.49 12.95 -4.76
N ARG A 25 -9.01 14.17 -5.00
CA ARG A 25 -8.66 14.63 -6.36
C ARG A 25 -7.66 13.73 -7.06
N LEU A 26 -6.62 13.28 -6.35
CA LEU A 26 -5.60 12.38 -6.91
C LEU A 26 -6.19 11.01 -7.31
N HIS A 27 -7.01 10.39 -6.47
CA HIS A 27 -7.52 9.05 -6.73
C HIS A 27 -8.74 9.03 -7.67
N GLN A 28 -9.58 10.06 -7.61
CA GLN A 28 -10.77 10.20 -8.46
C GLN A 28 -10.45 10.74 -9.86
N ASN A 29 -9.20 11.11 -10.14
CA ASN A 29 -8.79 11.51 -11.47
C ASN A 29 -9.01 10.36 -12.48
N HIS A 30 -9.61 10.64 -13.64
CA HIS A 30 -9.89 9.63 -14.67
C HIS A 30 -8.70 9.47 -15.64
N ASP A 31 -7.53 9.16 -15.09
CA ASP A 31 -6.26 8.99 -15.80
C ASP A 31 -6.03 7.57 -16.34
N GLY A 32 -6.98 6.65 -16.15
CA GLY A 32 -6.85 5.24 -16.54
C GLY A 32 -5.85 4.43 -15.70
N VAL A 33 -5.23 5.05 -14.69
CA VAL A 33 -4.22 4.38 -13.85
C VAL A 33 -4.91 3.56 -12.76
N ARG A 34 -4.38 2.37 -12.48
CA ARG A 34 -4.85 1.52 -11.37
C ARG A 34 -4.68 2.23 -10.03
N GLN A 35 -5.63 2.03 -9.12
CA GLN A 35 -5.69 2.70 -7.82
C GLN A 35 -4.37 2.63 -7.03
N TRP A 36 -3.72 1.47 -7.00
CA TRP A 36 -2.45 1.27 -6.27
C TRP A 36 -1.26 2.01 -6.89
N ASN A 37 -1.34 2.45 -8.15
CA ASN A 37 -0.26 3.13 -8.87
C ASN A 37 -0.42 4.66 -8.92
N LYS A 38 -1.49 5.22 -8.33
CA LYS A 38 -1.78 6.66 -8.40
C LYS A 38 -0.91 7.51 -7.45
N GLY A 39 -0.46 6.93 -6.34
CA GLY A 39 0.28 7.67 -5.32
C GLY A 39 1.68 8.11 -5.79
N PRO A 40 2.20 9.25 -5.29
CA PRO A 40 3.54 9.74 -5.67
C PRO A 40 4.67 8.78 -5.28
N ARG A 41 4.45 7.98 -4.22
CA ARG A 41 5.40 6.95 -3.75
C ARG A 41 5.06 5.54 -4.23
N ALA A 42 3.99 5.38 -5.02
CA ALA A 42 3.51 4.06 -5.41
C ALA A 42 4.59 3.25 -6.13
N LYS A 43 5.27 3.85 -7.12
CA LYS A 43 6.34 3.18 -7.87
C LYS A 43 7.50 2.72 -6.98
N MET A 44 7.91 3.56 -6.02
CA MET A 44 8.98 3.22 -5.07
C MET A 44 8.62 2.05 -4.15
N MET A 45 7.33 1.85 -3.85
CA MET A 45 6.88 0.71 -3.06
C MET A 45 6.61 -0.54 -3.92
N LEU A 46 6.04 -0.35 -5.11
CA LEU A 46 5.59 -1.44 -5.98
C LEU A 46 6.77 -2.13 -6.68
N TYR A 47 7.81 -1.41 -7.11
CA TYR A 47 8.93 -2.05 -7.81
C TYR A 47 9.70 -3.04 -6.94
N PRO A 48 10.09 -2.72 -5.69
CA PRO A 48 10.68 -3.71 -4.80
C PRO A 48 9.73 -4.88 -4.52
N TYR A 49 8.43 -4.61 -4.35
CA TYR A 49 7.43 -5.65 -4.16
C TYR A 49 7.36 -6.62 -5.36
N TYR A 50 7.33 -6.12 -6.60
CA TYR A 50 7.32 -6.97 -7.79
C TYR A 50 8.62 -7.76 -7.96
N ALA A 51 9.76 -7.16 -7.63
CA ALA A 51 11.05 -7.85 -7.66
C ALA A 51 11.08 -9.03 -6.67
N LEU A 52 10.62 -8.80 -5.44
CA LEU A 52 10.54 -9.83 -4.40
C LEU A 52 9.52 -10.92 -4.76
N LEU A 53 8.34 -10.54 -5.26
CA LEU A 53 7.32 -11.50 -5.65
C LEU A 53 7.83 -12.40 -6.78
N GLY A 54 8.47 -11.82 -7.80
CA GLY A 54 9.01 -12.57 -8.92
C GLY A 54 10.16 -13.49 -8.49
N SER A 55 11.12 -12.98 -7.72
CA SER A 55 12.28 -13.77 -7.29
C SER A 55 11.91 -14.92 -6.35
N THR A 56 11.02 -14.68 -5.39
CA THR A 56 10.56 -15.72 -4.46
C THR A 56 9.72 -16.78 -5.17
N THR A 57 8.85 -16.38 -6.11
CA THR A 57 8.05 -17.33 -6.91
C THR A 57 8.94 -18.20 -7.80
N ALA A 58 9.96 -17.61 -8.45
CA ALA A 58 10.92 -18.37 -9.23
C ALA A 58 11.73 -19.34 -8.36
N ALA A 59 12.18 -18.89 -7.18
CA ALA A 59 12.93 -19.72 -6.25
C ALA A 59 12.12 -20.91 -5.71
N THR A 60 10.84 -20.71 -5.36
CA THR A 60 9.98 -21.80 -4.90
C THR A 60 9.70 -22.80 -6.01
N MET A 61 9.42 -22.33 -7.23
CA MET A 61 9.21 -23.20 -8.39
C MET A 61 10.46 -24.02 -8.72
N TYR A 62 11.65 -23.40 -8.67
CA TYR A 62 12.93 -24.09 -8.85
C TYR A 62 13.11 -25.22 -7.82
N MET A 63 12.93 -24.92 -6.53
CA MET A 63 13.07 -25.92 -5.47
C MET A 63 12.02 -27.03 -5.55
N MET A 64 10.80 -26.72 -6.00
CA MET A 64 9.76 -27.72 -6.25
C MET A 64 10.20 -28.70 -7.35
N CYS A 65 10.68 -28.20 -8.50
CA CYS A 65 11.20 -29.05 -9.57
C CYS A 65 12.38 -29.90 -9.10
N ARG A 66 13.29 -29.33 -8.32
CA ARG A 66 14.44 -30.04 -7.74
C ARG A 66 14.01 -31.16 -6.79
N MET A 67 12.99 -30.93 -5.97
CA MET A 67 12.42 -31.92 -5.06
C MET A 67 11.77 -33.10 -5.80
N VAL A 68 11.12 -32.85 -6.95
CA VAL A 68 10.61 -33.92 -7.83
C VAL A 68 11.75 -34.82 -8.31
N PHE A 69 12.94 -34.27 -8.58
CA PHE A 69 14.14 -35.02 -8.94
C PHE A 69 14.95 -35.53 -7.74
N GLY A 70 14.44 -35.39 -6.50
CA GLY A 70 15.08 -35.91 -5.28
C GLY A 70 16.19 -35.01 -4.69
N HIS A 71 16.45 -33.84 -5.27
CA HIS A 71 17.40 -32.88 -4.70
C HIS A 71 16.76 -32.06 -3.57
N LYS A 72 17.32 -32.13 -2.37
CA LYS A 72 16.78 -31.47 -1.16
C LYS A 72 17.38 -30.08 -0.88
N THR A 73 18.46 -29.74 -1.58
CA THR A 73 19.21 -28.50 -1.42
C THR A 73 19.28 -27.72 -2.72
N TRP A 74 19.75 -26.48 -2.63
CA TRP A 74 19.91 -25.60 -3.79
C TRP A 74 20.94 -26.10 -4.82
N TRP A 75 21.95 -26.82 -4.33
CA TRP A 75 22.98 -27.55 -5.09
C TRP A 75 22.63 -29.02 -5.23
#